data_AF-A0A672H3X7-F1
#
_entry.id   AF-A0A672H3X7-F1
#
_cell.length_a   1.000
_cell.length_b   1.000
_cell.length_c   1.000
_cell.angle_alpha   90.00
_cell.angle_beta   90.00
_cell.angle_gamma   90.00
#
_symmetry.space_group_name_H-M   'P 1'
#
loop_
_entity.id
_entity.type
_entity.pdbx_description
1 polymer ?
#
loop_
_entity_poly.entity_id
_entity_poly.type
_entity_poly.pdbx_seq_one_letter_code
_entity_poly.pdbx_strand_id
1 'polypeptide(L)'
;SEYVFLITKELRLDPLAGYHAIELLQRQEDAIYDNLKERLPLIVFSCVQLASKMSIHSRMIDSDTAVRFLRSVGHSVSKQALLESELMVLKGLEFRLNVPNPLTYTEILLEVLGHNEPSVPVERLHHLCHHVLQFVTLERTAVYDSLLKATVQCVSPSREQREKFMTVTEDCMLLGVTVIAVAVFILHVRRWQQVKQLSHITGISQKSIRDFAHVTLQHIKTKPRPL
;
A
#
# COMPACT_ATOMS: atom_id res chain seq x y z
N SER A 1 13.49 25.41 4.82
CA SER A 1 14.64 26.35 4.73
C SER A 1 14.20 27.80 4.58
N GLU A 2 13.33 28.14 3.62
CA GLU A 2 12.87 29.54 3.40
C GLU A 2 12.18 30.18 4.61
N TYR A 3 11.33 29.43 5.32
CA TYR A 3 10.68 29.92 6.53
C TYR A 3 11.66 30.31 7.66
N VAL A 4 12.79 29.62 7.77
CA VAL A 4 13.80 29.92 8.82
C VAL A 4 14.40 31.30 8.57
N PHE A 5 14.77 31.60 7.33
CA PHE A 5 15.32 32.91 6.97
C PHE A 5 14.28 34.04 7.06
N LEU A 6 13.01 33.76 6.75
CA LEU A 6 11.92 34.70 6.96
C LEU A 6 11.76 35.04 8.45
N ILE A 7 11.74 34.03 9.32
CA ILE A 7 11.65 34.21 10.78
C ILE A 7 12.82 35.04 11.30
N THR A 8 14.06 34.73 10.89
CA THR A 8 15.23 35.50 11.34
C THR A 8 15.22 36.94 10.86
N LYS A 9 14.69 37.20 9.67
CA LYS A 9 14.56 38.56 9.12
C LYS A 9 13.49 39.36 9.86
N GLU A 10 12.31 38.80 10.07
CA GLU A 10 11.20 39.46 10.78
C GLU A 10 11.57 39.78 12.23
N LEU A 11 12.27 38.87 12.90
CA LEU A 11 12.74 39.05 14.27
C LEU A 11 14.03 39.89 14.38
N ARG A 12 14.55 40.41 13.25
CA ARG A 12 15.80 41.20 13.18
C ARG A 12 16.99 40.51 13.85
N LEU A 13 17.07 39.18 13.72
CA LEU A 13 18.17 38.37 14.25
C LEU A 13 19.41 38.46 13.33
N ASP A 14 20.57 38.14 13.88
CA ASP A 14 21.80 38.00 13.09
C ASP A 14 21.60 36.94 11.98
N PRO A 15 21.98 37.22 10.72
CA PRO A 15 21.84 36.26 9.62
C PRO A 15 22.47 34.89 9.91
N LEU A 16 23.56 34.84 10.69
CA LEU A 16 24.22 33.62 11.13
C LEU A 16 23.30 32.72 11.96
N ALA A 17 22.34 33.31 12.71
CA ALA A 17 21.34 32.54 13.46
C ALA A 17 20.46 31.70 12.52
N GLY A 18 20.16 32.21 11.31
CA GLY A 18 19.36 31.48 10.32
C GLY A 18 20.12 30.28 9.75
N TYR A 19 21.40 30.44 9.46
CA TYR A 19 22.26 29.35 8.99
C TYR A 19 22.45 28.28 10.07
N HIS A 20 22.73 28.67 11.33
CA HIS A 20 22.80 27.72 12.44
C HIS A 20 21.48 27.00 12.69
N ALA A 21 20.34 27.69 12.60
CA ALA A 21 19.03 27.05 12.75
C ALA A 21 18.78 26.00 11.67
N ILE A 22 19.20 26.24 10.42
CA ILE A 22 19.12 25.23 9.35
C ILE A 22 20.01 24.03 9.64
N GLU A 23 21.26 24.25 10.04
CA GLU A 23 22.18 23.15 10.38
C GLU A 23 21.66 22.31 11.55
N LEU A 24 21.09 22.95 12.57
CA LEU A 24 20.46 22.25 13.70
C LEU A 24 19.23 21.46 13.26
N LEU A 25 18.39 22.01 12.37
CA LEU A 25 17.24 21.31 11.82
C LEU A 25 17.66 20.09 11.01
N GLN A 26 18.67 20.21 10.15
CA GLN A 26 19.20 19.08 9.38
C GLN A 26 19.73 17.97 10.30
N ARG A 27 20.52 18.33 11.32
CA ARG A 27 21.01 17.35 12.31
C ARG A 27 19.87 16.67 13.07
N GLN A 28 18.80 17.39 13.39
CA GLN A 28 17.62 16.81 14.02
C GLN A 28 16.87 15.89 13.07
N GLU A 29 16.68 16.27 11.80
CA GLU A 29 16.06 15.43 10.78
C GLU A 29 16.83 14.12 10.58
N ASP A 30 18.16 14.19 10.48
CA ASP A 30 19.02 13.01 10.36
C ASP A 30 18.91 12.12 11.60
N ALA A 31 18.97 12.69 12.81
CA ALA A 31 18.83 11.95 14.05
C ALA A 31 17.46 11.28 14.20
N ILE A 32 16.38 11.96 13.78
CA ILE A 32 15.02 11.40 13.75
C ILE A 32 14.95 10.25 12.74
N TYR A 33 15.52 10.43 11.55
CA TYR A 33 15.53 9.42 10.50
C TYR A 33 16.29 8.16 10.94
N ASP A 34 17.48 8.31 11.51
CA ASP A 34 18.27 7.20 12.04
C ASP A 34 17.54 6.48 13.18
N ASN A 35 16.94 7.23 14.11
CA ASN A 35 16.13 6.64 15.18
C ASN A 35 14.93 5.85 14.64
N LEU A 36 14.25 6.39 13.62
CA LEU A 36 13.12 5.72 12.98
C LEU A 36 13.57 4.46 12.25
N LYS A 37 14.70 4.53 11.53
CA LYS A 37 15.26 3.42 10.76
C LYS A 37 15.61 2.23 11.66
N GLU A 38 16.17 2.48 12.85
CA GLU A 38 16.45 1.43 13.83
C GLU A 38 15.17 0.78 14.38
N ARG A 39 14.09 1.55 14.53
CA ARG A 39 12.80 1.08 15.06
C ARG A 39 11.88 0.47 14.01
N LEU A 40 12.10 0.77 12.73
CA LEU A 40 11.22 0.37 11.63
C LEU A 40 10.95 -1.14 11.60
N PRO A 41 11.94 -2.05 11.78
CA PRO A 41 11.69 -3.49 11.79
C PRO A 41 10.75 -3.92 12.91
N LEU A 42 10.88 -3.31 14.10
CA LEU A 42 10.00 -3.57 15.22
C LEU A 42 8.59 -3.02 14.97
N ILE A 43 8.47 -1.81 14.39
CA ILE A 43 7.17 -1.23 14.02
C ILE A 43 6.45 -2.12 12.98
N VAL A 44 7.15 -2.53 11.92
CA VAL A 44 6.61 -3.43 10.89
C VAL A 44 6.16 -4.75 11.51
N PHE A 45 6.99 -5.34 12.37
CA PHE A 45 6.64 -6.57 13.04
C PHE A 45 5.41 -6.42 13.95
N SER A 46 5.32 -5.33 14.72
CA SER A 46 4.14 -5.00 15.53
C SER A 46 2.88 -4.85 14.67
N CYS A 47 2.95 -4.20 13.51
CA CYS A 47 1.83 -4.14 12.56
C CYS A 47 1.39 -5.53 12.11
N VAL A 48 2.34 -6.43 11.80
CA VAL A 48 2.05 -7.82 11.43
C VAL A 48 1.40 -8.59 12.58
N GLN A 49 1.88 -8.42 13.81
CA GLN A 49 1.29 -9.05 14.99
C GLN A 49 -0.14 -8.58 15.24
N LEU A 50 -0.39 -7.27 15.17
CA LEU A 50 -1.73 -6.69 15.32
C LEU A 50 -2.66 -7.20 14.22
N ALA A 51 -2.24 -7.18 12.95
CA ALA A 51 -3.02 -7.71 11.83
C ALA A 51 -3.31 -9.21 12.00
N SER A 52 -2.33 -9.99 12.49
CA SER A 52 -2.50 -11.41 12.79
C SER A 52 -3.56 -11.64 13.87
N LYS A 53 -3.53 -10.87 14.97
CA LYS A 53 -4.55 -10.92 16.04
C LYS A 53 -5.96 -10.58 15.55
N MET A 54 -6.08 -9.76 14.51
CA MET A 54 -7.37 -9.43 13.89
C MET A 54 -7.89 -10.52 12.95
N SER A 55 -7.05 -11.47 12.52
CA SER A 55 -7.45 -12.57 11.66
C SER A 55 -7.97 -13.76 12.47
N ILE A 56 -9.18 -14.21 12.16
CA ILE A 56 -9.87 -15.30 12.86
C ILE A 56 -9.14 -16.66 12.69
N HIS A 57 -8.32 -16.80 11.64
CA HIS A 57 -7.64 -18.06 11.28
C HIS A 57 -6.14 -18.06 11.56
N SER A 58 -5.60 -17.02 12.20
CA SER A 58 -4.17 -16.97 12.49
C SER A 58 -3.81 -17.79 13.73
N ARG A 59 -2.65 -18.45 13.70
CA ARG A 59 -2.04 -18.94 14.94
C ARG A 59 -1.53 -17.73 15.72
N MET A 60 -1.97 -17.58 16.96
CA MET A 60 -1.51 -16.51 17.83
C MET A 60 0.02 -16.59 17.97
N ILE A 61 0.72 -15.52 17.56
CA ILE A 61 2.16 -15.38 17.76
C ILE A 61 2.37 -14.93 19.22
N ASP A 62 2.83 -15.83 20.07
CA ASP A 62 3.21 -15.47 21.43
C ASP A 62 4.48 -14.60 21.47
N SER A 63 4.68 -13.91 22.60
CA SER A 63 5.82 -13.01 22.79
C SER A 63 7.19 -13.70 22.65
N ASP A 64 7.28 -14.98 22.99
CA ASP A 64 8.54 -15.74 22.91
C ASP A 64 8.90 -16.08 21.46
N THR A 65 7.91 -16.41 20.64
CA THR A 65 8.04 -16.67 19.22
C THR A 65 8.42 -15.38 18.49
N ALA A 66 7.78 -14.27 18.84
CA ALA A 66 8.10 -12.96 18.32
C ALA A 66 9.55 -12.51 18.62
N VAL A 67 9.97 -12.59 19.87
CA VAL A 67 11.35 -12.23 20.28
C VAL A 67 12.38 -13.12 19.61
N ARG A 68 12.11 -14.43 19.48
CA ARG A 68 13.00 -15.36 18.76
C ARG A 68 13.10 -15.02 17.28
N PHE A 69 11.98 -14.71 16.62
CA PHE A 69 11.97 -14.32 15.22
C PHE A 69 12.78 -13.04 15.00
N LEU A 70 12.50 -11.98 15.76
CA LEU A 70 13.23 -10.71 15.67
C LEU A 70 14.73 -10.92 15.87
N ARG A 71 15.12 -11.76 16.84
CA ARG A 71 16.54 -12.12 17.05
C ARG A 71 17.14 -12.84 15.84
N SER A 72 16.40 -13.73 15.19
CA SER A 72 16.87 -14.46 14.00
C SER A 72 17.12 -13.56 12.79
N VAL A 73 16.44 -12.41 12.72
CA VAL A 73 16.63 -11.38 11.67
C VAL A 73 17.54 -10.23 12.12
N GLY A 74 18.27 -10.39 13.23
CA GLY A 74 19.28 -9.44 13.70
C GLY A 74 18.80 -8.38 14.71
N HIS A 75 17.55 -8.47 15.19
CA HIS A 75 16.96 -7.50 16.12
C HIS A 75 16.77 -8.10 17.52
N SER A 76 17.60 -7.70 18.48
CA SER A 76 17.42 -8.08 19.88
C SER A 76 16.43 -7.14 20.57
N VAL A 77 15.26 -7.65 20.95
CA VAL A 77 14.17 -6.86 21.56
C VAL A 77 13.66 -7.57 22.82
N SER A 78 13.32 -6.79 23.86
CA SER A 78 12.68 -7.32 25.06
C SER A 78 11.18 -7.51 24.84
N LYS A 79 10.53 -8.38 25.63
CA LYS A 79 9.06 -8.53 25.58
C LYS A 79 8.34 -7.21 25.87
N GLN A 80 8.89 -6.40 26.80
CA GLN A 80 8.36 -5.09 27.13
C GLN A 80 8.43 -4.13 25.94
N ALA A 81 9.58 -4.03 25.28
CA ALA A 81 9.75 -3.16 24.12
C ALA A 81 8.82 -3.55 22.95
N LEU A 82 8.54 -4.85 22.80
CA LEU A 82 7.57 -5.35 21.83
C LEU A 82 6.14 -4.87 22.15
N LEU A 83 5.70 -5.00 23.40
CA LEU A 83 4.39 -4.52 23.84
C LEU A 83 4.25 -2.99 23.73
N GLU A 84 5.30 -2.26 24.09
CA GLU A 84 5.35 -0.80 23.96
C GLU A 84 5.25 -0.38 22.50
N SER A 85 5.89 -1.11 21.58
CA SER A 85 5.79 -0.89 20.14
C SER A 85 4.37 -1.17 19.62
N GLU A 86 3.74 -2.28 20.01
CA GLU A 86 2.34 -2.57 19.64
C GLU A 86 1.40 -1.46 20.13
N LEU A 87 1.55 -1.01 21.39
CA LEU A 87 0.74 0.07 21.94
C LEU A 87 0.99 1.40 21.23
N MET A 88 2.23 1.68 20.84
CA MET A 88 2.58 2.86 20.05
C MET A 88 1.89 2.84 18.68
N VAL A 89 1.89 1.70 17.99
CA VAL A 89 1.19 1.54 16.70
C VAL A 89 -0.32 1.73 16.89
N LEU A 90 -0.92 1.09 17.90
CA LEU A 90 -2.34 1.24 18.21
C LEU A 90 -2.72 2.70 18.47
N LYS A 91 -1.95 3.41 19.31
CA LYS A 91 -2.17 4.83 19.60
C LYS A 91 -2.01 5.69 18.34
N GLY A 92 -0.98 5.42 17.53
CA GLY A 92 -0.74 6.15 16.27
C GLY A 92 -1.85 5.95 15.24
N LEU A 93 -2.54 4.80 15.27
CA LEU A 93 -3.71 4.51 14.45
C LEU A 93 -5.03 4.94 15.11
N GLU A 94 -4.99 5.60 16.27
CA GLU A 94 -6.18 5.93 17.07
C GLU A 94 -7.08 4.70 17.35
N PHE A 95 -6.47 3.51 17.46
CA PHE A 95 -7.15 2.23 17.61
C PHE A 95 -8.11 1.87 16.45
N ARG A 96 -7.99 2.54 15.29
CA ARG A 96 -8.78 2.26 14.08
C ARG A 96 -8.08 1.21 13.22
N LEU A 97 -8.31 -0.06 13.57
CA LEU A 97 -7.73 -1.21 12.85
C LEU A 97 -8.60 -1.74 11.71
N ASN A 98 -9.87 -1.35 11.64
CA ASN A 98 -10.81 -1.77 10.59
C ASN A 98 -10.57 -0.95 9.32
N VAL A 99 -9.47 -1.24 8.63
CA VAL A 99 -9.16 -0.64 7.33
C VAL A 99 -9.78 -1.47 6.19
N PRO A 100 -10.29 -0.83 5.13
CA PRO A 100 -10.73 -1.54 3.94
C PRO A 100 -9.61 -2.44 3.39
N ASN A 101 -9.94 -3.70 3.15
CA ASN A 101 -8.99 -4.69 2.63
C ASN A 101 -9.33 -4.98 1.15
N PRO A 102 -8.44 -4.62 0.20
CA PRO A 102 -8.64 -4.93 -1.22
C PRO A 102 -8.87 -6.41 -1.51
N LEU A 103 -8.32 -7.31 -0.69
CA LEU A 103 -8.54 -8.74 -0.83
C LEU A 103 -10.00 -9.12 -0.57
N THR A 104 -10.65 -8.52 0.43
CA THR A 104 -12.07 -8.77 0.74
C THR A 104 -12.96 -8.41 -0.45
N TYR A 105 -12.76 -7.25 -1.07
CA TYR A 105 -13.50 -6.86 -2.28
C TYR A 105 -13.23 -7.83 -3.44
N THR A 106 -11.97 -8.27 -3.59
CA THR A 106 -11.59 -9.25 -4.61
C THR A 106 -12.32 -10.58 -4.41
N GLU A 107 -12.37 -11.09 -3.18
CA GLU A 107 -13.03 -12.36 -2.84
C GLU A 107 -14.53 -12.30 -3.06
N ILE A 108 -15.19 -11.23 -2.58
CA ILE A 108 -16.64 -11.02 -2.79
C ILE A 108 -16.96 -10.97 -4.28
N LEU A 109 -16.18 -10.22 -5.08
CA LEU A 109 -16.43 -10.10 -6.51
C LEU A 109 -16.16 -11.41 -7.26
N LEU A 110 -15.15 -12.18 -6.87
CA LEU A 110 -14.89 -13.52 -7.43
C LEU A 110 -16.02 -14.49 -7.13
N GLU A 111 -16.59 -14.44 -5.92
CA GLU A 111 -17.73 -15.27 -5.54
C GLU A 111 -18.97 -14.92 -6.37
N VAL A 112 -19.28 -13.63 -6.52
CA VAL A 112 -20.38 -13.15 -7.38
C VAL A 112 -20.16 -13.56 -8.84
N LEU A 113 -18.93 -13.46 -9.35
CA LEU A 113 -18.61 -13.91 -10.72
C LEU A 113 -18.81 -15.42 -10.90
N GLY A 114 -18.32 -16.23 -9.97
CA GLY A 114 -18.48 -17.68 -10.00
C GLY A 114 -19.94 -18.11 -9.91
N HIS A 115 -20.74 -17.39 -9.12
CA HIS A 115 -22.18 -17.61 -9.03
C HIS A 115 -22.89 -17.31 -10.36
N ASN A 116 -22.53 -16.21 -11.02
CA ASN A 116 -23.14 -15.78 -12.28
C ASN A 116 -22.70 -16.63 -13.49
N GLU A 117 -21.49 -17.16 -13.48
CA GLU A 117 -20.94 -18.00 -14.55
C GLU A 117 -20.19 -19.19 -13.96
N PRO A 118 -20.85 -20.34 -13.74
CA PRO A 118 -20.24 -21.53 -13.10
C PRO A 118 -19.02 -22.12 -13.83
N SER A 119 -18.79 -21.75 -15.10
CA SER A 119 -17.58 -22.12 -15.85
C SER A 119 -16.34 -21.33 -15.48
N VAL A 120 -16.47 -20.27 -14.67
CA VAL A 120 -15.33 -19.47 -14.20
C VAL A 120 -14.51 -20.29 -13.19
N PRO A 121 -13.20 -20.47 -13.41
CA PRO A 121 -12.35 -21.23 -12.48
C PRO A 121 -11.95 -20.37 -11.28
N VAL A 122 -12.91 -20.14 -10.36
CA VAL A 122 -12.77 -19.25 -9.20
C VAL A 122 -11.52 -19.55 -8.38
N GLU A 123 -11.23 -20.81 -8.06
CA GLU A 123 -10.06 -21.20 -7.25
C GLU A 123 -8.73 -20.79 -7.89
N ARG A 124 -8.59 -20.97 -9.21
CA ARG A 124 -7.38 -20.58 -9.95
C ARG A 124 -7.27 -19.06 -10.05
N LEU A 125 -8.39 -18.38 -10.27
CA LEU A 125 -8.43 -16.91 -10.30
C LEU A 125 -8.11 -16.33 -8.93
N HIS A 126 -8.59 -16.91 -7.84
CA HIS A 126 -8.29 -16.48 -6.47
C HIS A 126 -6.79 -16.51 -6.21
N HIS A 127 -6.11 -17.63 -6.53
CA HIS A 127 -4.66 -17.72 -6.42
C HIS A 127 -3.92 -16.67 -7.26
N LEU A 128 -4.32 -16.47 -8.51
CA LEU A 128 -3.72 -15.44 -9.36
C LEU A 128 -3.98 -14.02 -8.83
N CYS A 129 -5.18 -13.76 -8.31
CA CYS A 129 -5.54 -12.48 -7.72
C CYS A 129 -4.66 -12.15 -6.52
N HIS A 130 -4.34 -13.13 -5.66
CA HIS A 130 -3.38 -12.93 -4.56
C HIS A 130 -2.02 -12.46 -5.07
N HIS A 131 -1.47 -13.11 -6.10
CA HIS A 131 -0.20 -12.71 -6.70
C HIS A 131 -0.25 -11.32 -7.34
N VAL A 132 -1.32 -11.01 -8.07
CA VAL A 132 -1.49 -9.69 -8.69
C VAL A 132 -1.66 -8.60 -7.63
N LEU A 133 -2.45 -8.83 -6.59
CA LEU A 133 -2.64 -7.88 -5.50
C LEU A 133 -1.35 -7.67 -4.70
N GLN A 134 -0.57 -8.73 -4.45
CA GLN A 134 0.75 -8.63 -3.85
C GLN A 134 1.67 -7.76 -4.71
N PHE A 135 1.70 -8.00 -6.02
CA PHE A 135 2.49 -7.19 -6.95
C PHE A 135 2.09 -5.71 -6.91
N VAL A 136 0.79 -5.39 -7.04
CA VAL A 136 0.31 -4.00 -7.02
C VAL A 136 0.58 -3.32 -5.67
N THR A 137 0.53 -4.08 -4.56
CA THR A 137 0.90 -3.56 -3.23
C THR A 137 2.38 -3.19 -3.15
N LEU A 138 3.27 -4.03 -3.66
CA LEU A 138 4.71 -3.78 -3.67
C LEU A 138 5.11 -2.65 -4.65
N GLU A 139 4.44 -2.58 -5.79
CA GLU A 139 4.71 -1.63 -6.86
C GLU A 139 3.74 -0.44 -6.87
N ARG A 140 3.06 -0.20 -5.75
CA ARG A 140 1.93 0.74 -5.63
C ARG A 140 2.28 2.11 -6.21
N THR A 141 3.39 2.70 -5.79
CA THR A 141 3.82 4.02 -6.25
C THR A 141 4.01 4.07 -7.76
N ALA A 142 4.71 3.09 -8.34
CA ALA A 142 5.01 3.05 -9.77
C ALA A 142 3.76 2.80 -10.63
N VAL A 143 2.90 1.87 -10.20
CA VAL A 143 1.64 1.52 -10.87
C VAL A 143 0.68 2.71 -10.85
N TYR A 144 0.43 3.31 -9.69
CA TYR A 144 -0.51 4.44 -9.58
C TYR A 144 0.03 5.72 -10.22
N ASP A 145 1.33 5.99 -10.17
CA ASP A 145 1.93 7.11 -10.91
C ASP A 145 1.76 6.94 -12.43
N SER A 146 1.95 5.72 -12.94
CA SER A 146 1.71 5.41 -14.35
C SER A 146 0.23 5.53 -14.71
N LEU A 147 -0.68 5.10 -13.83
CA LEU A 147 -2.12 5.24 -14.02
C LEU A 147 -2.56 6.71 -14.04
N LEU A 148 -2.01 7.53 -13.14
CA LEU A 148 -2.26 8.97 -13.12
C LEU A 148 -1.82 9.62 -14.43
N LYS A 149 -0.60 9.34 -14.88
CA LYS A 149 -0.05 9.86 -16.15
C LYS A 149 -0.89 9.44 -17.35
N ALA A 150 -1.36 8.19 -17.37
CA ALA A 150 -2.25 7.69 -18.43
C ALA A 150 -3.62 8.36 -18.40
N THR A 151 -4.18 8.59 -17.20
CA THR A 151 -5.52 9.19 -17.03
C THR A 151 -5.54 10.66 -17.42
N VAL A 152 -4.50 11.41 -17.04
CA VAL A 152 -4.37 12.85 -17.34
C VAL A 152 -3.76 13.10 -18.72
N GLN A 153 -3.17 12.08 -19.35
CA GLN A 153 -2.39 12.19 -20.59
C GLN A 153 -1.25 13.22 -20.47
N CYS A 154 -0.61 13.26 -19.30
CA CYS A 154 0.48 14.19 -19.00
C CYS A 154 1.63 13.46 -18.30
N VAL A 155 2.87 13.70 -18.76
CA VAL A 155 4.08 13.08 -18.18
C VAL A 155 4.41 13.65 -16.80
N SER A 156 4.02 14.90 -16.53
CA SER A 156 4.26 15.59 -15.26
C SER A 156 2.95 16.15 -14.67
N PRO A 157 2.14 15.31 -14.00
CA PRO A 157 0.89 15.74 -13.38
C PRO A 157 1.11 16.81 -12.29
N SER A 158 0.26 17.84 -12.28
CA SER A 158 0.30 18.92 -11.29
C SER A 158 -0.07 18.44 -9.88
N ARG A 159 0.22 19.26 -8.87
CA ARG A 159 -0.15 18.96 -7.48
C ARG A 159 -1.66 18.75 -7.32
N GLU A 160 -2.47 19.62 -7.92
CA GLU A 160 -3.93 19.52 -7.87
C GLU A 160 -4.44 18.21 -8.51
N GLN A 161 -3.83 17.78 -9.62
CA GLN A 161 -4.18 16.51 -10.27
C GLN A 161 -3.83 15.31 -9.40
N ARG A 162 -2.68 15.33 -8.72
CA ARG A 162 -2.29 14.29 -7.77
C ARG A 162 -3.23 14.22 -6.57
N GLU A 163 -3.62 15.37 -6.03
CA GLU A 163 -4.56 15.46 -4.90
C GLU A 163 -5.93 14.89 -5.26
N LYS A 164 -6.48 15.27 -6.43
CA LYS A 164 -7.76 14.69 -6.92
C LYS A 164 -7.67 13.18 -7.13
N PHE A 165 -6.52 12.70 -7.60
CA PHE A 165 -6.29 11.28 -7.86
C PHE A 165 -6.12 10.42 -6.59
N MET A 166 -5.90 11.02 -5.42
CA MET A 166 -5.81 10.26 -4.16
C MET A 166 -7.05 9.38 -3.92
N THR A 167 -8.23 9.88 -4.31
CA THR A 167 -9.49 9.13 -4.27
C THR A 167 -9.41 7.79 -5.03
N VAL A 168 -8.73 7.75 -6.17
CA VAL A 168 -8.52 6.54 -6.98
C VAL A 168 -7.54 5.58 -6.28
N THR A 169 -6.56 6.11 -5.55
CA THR A 169 -5.60 5.29 -4.80
C THR A 169 -6.22 4.61 -3.59
N GLU A 170 -7.28 5.20 -3.03
CA GLU A 170 -7.99 4.70 -1.84
C GLU A 170 -9.18 3.80 -2.20
N ASP A 171 -9.59 3.76 -3.47
CA ASP A 171 -10.70 2.93 -3.95
C ASP A 171 -10.31 1.44 -4.01
N CYS A 172 -10.57 0.73 -2.91
CA CYS A 172 -10.32 -0.71 -2.78
C CYS A 172 -11.22 -1.56 -3.69
N MET A 173 -12.41 -1.08 -4.06
CA MET A 173 -13.30 -1.79 -4.98
C MET A 173 -12.76 -1.71 -6.41
N LEU A 174 -12.28 -0.54 -6.84
CA LEU A 174 -11.58 -0.36 -8.12
C LEU A 174 -10.32 -1.23 -8.19
N LEU A 175 -9.53 -1.29 -7.11
CA LEU A 175 -8.38 -2.17 -7.06
C LEU A 175 -8.79 -3.64 -7.16
N GLY A 176 -9.78 -4.09 -6.39
CA GLY A 176 -10.26 -5.46 -6.40
C GLY A 176 -10.76 -5.91 -7.78
N VAL A 177 -11.59 -5.08 -8.44
CA VAL A 177 -12.07 -5.40 -9.80
C VAL A 177 -10.94 -5.43 -10.83
N THR A 178 -9.93 -4.56 -10.67
CA THR A 178 -8.76 -4.51 -11.55
C THR A 178 -7.90 -5.75 -11.39
N VAL A 179 -7.66 -6.19 -10.15
CA VAL A 179 -6.91 -7.40 -9.83
C VAL A 179 -7.55 -8.63 -10.51
N ILE A 180 -8.88 -8.76 -10.43
CA ILE A 180 -9.61 -9.83 -11.11
C ILE A 180 -9.46 -9.71 -12.63
N ALA A 181 -9.63 -8.51 -13.19
CA ALA A 181 -9.49 -8.30 -14.63
C ALA A 181 -8.10 -8.70 -15.15
N VAL A 182 -7.04 -8.37 -14.41
CA VAL A 182 -5.66 -8.78 -14.71
C VAL A 182 -5.49 -10.29 -14.60
N ALA A 183 -5.98 -10.92 -13.53
CA ALA A 183 -5.91 -12.37 -13.35
C ALA A 183 -6.66 -13.14 -14.45
N VAL A 184 -7.84 -12.67 -14.83
CA VAL A 184 -8.62 -13.23 -15.95
C VAL A 184 -7.85 -13.10 -17.26
N PHE A 185 -7.22 -11.96 -17.53
CA PHE A 185 -6.41 -11.79 -18.74
C PHE A 185 -5.21 -12.72 -18.79
N ILE A 186 -4.50 -12.90 -17.66
CA ILE A 186 -3.35 -13.80 -17.55
C ILE A 186 -3.79 -15.25 -17.80
N LEU A 187 -4.93 -15.67 -17.22
CA LEU A 187 -5.41 -17.05 -17.32
C LEU A 187 -6.10 -17.34 -18.67
N HIS A 188 -6.83 -16.38 -19.23
CA HIS A 188 -7.61 -16.51 -20.45
C HIS A 188 -7.41 -15.28 -21.34
N VAL A 189 -6.32 -15.27 -22.11
CA VAL A 189 -5.90 -14.19 -23.03
C VAL A 189 -7.00 -13.72 -24.00
N ARG A 190 -8.13 -14.44 -24.13
CA ARG A 190 -9.22 -14.14 -25.07
C ARG A 190 -10.62 -13.95 -24.46
N ARG A 191 -10.81 -14.08 -23.13
CA ARG A 191 -12.13 -13.90 -22.50
C ARG A 191 -12.16 -12.63 -21.65
N TRP A 192 -12.42 -11.49 -22.31
CA TRP A 192 -12.62 -10.18 -21.66
C TRP A 192 -14.10 -9.91 -21.33
N GLN A 193 -14.99 -10.89 -21.50
CA GLN A 193 -16.43 -10.72 -21.21
C GLN A 193 -16.68 -10.53 -19.71
N GLN A 194 -15.88 -11.17 -18.86
CA GLN A 194 -15.94 -11.03 -17.41
C GLN A 194 -15.72 -9.58 -16.96
N VAL A 195 -14.94 -8.78 -17.69
CA VAL A 195 -14.75 -7.35 -17.38
C VAL A 195 -16.05 -6.55 -17.59
N LYS A 196 -16.90 -6.95 -18.54
CA LYS A 196 -18.21 -6.31 -18.70
C LYS A 196 -19.14 -6.62 -17.53
N GLN A 197 -19.15 -7.88 -17.07
CA GLN A 197 -19.93 -8.28 -15.91
C GLN A 197 -19.45 -7.57 -14.65
N LEU A 198 -18.14 -7.52 -14.41
CA LEU A 198 -17.53 -6.78 -13.32
C LEU A 198 -17.91 -5.29 -13.32
N SER A 199 -17.91 -4.66 -14.49
CA SER A 199 -18.37 -3.28 -14.67
C SER A 199 -19.85 -3.12 -14.29
N HIS A 200 -20.70 -4.08 -14.67
CA HIS A 200 -22.12 -4.09 -14.27
C HIS A 200 -22.32 -4.27 -12.77
N ILE A 201 -21.56 -5.17 -12.13
CA ILE A 201 -21.69 -5.48 -10.69
C ILE A 201 -21.24 -4.29 -9.84
N THR A 202 -20.13 -3.64 -10.21
CA THR A 202 -19.50 -2.59 -9.40
C THR A 202 -19.95 -1.18 -9.76
N GLY A 203 -20.57 -0.98 -10.93
CA GLY A 203 -20.85 0.34 -11.49
C GLY A 203 -19.60 1.06 -12.03
N ILE A 204 -18.41 0.46 -11.93
CA ILE A 204 -17.16 1.05 -12.41
C ILE A 204 -17.09 0.89 -13.93
N SER A 205 -16.70 1.95 -14.64
CA SER A 205 -16.65 1.93 -16.10
C SER A 205 -15.64 0.89 -16.63
N GLN A 206 -16.00 0.18 -17.70
CA GLN A 206 -15.09 -0.75 -18.38
C GLN A 206 -13.78 -0.09 -18.81
N LYS A 207 -13.82 1.21 -19.15
CA LYS A 207 -12.63 1.99 -19.50
C LYS A 207 -11.69 2.09 -18.31
N SER A 208 -12.19 2.51 -17.15
CA SER A 208 -11.39 2.62 -15.92
C SER A 208 -10.74 1.29 -15.53
N ILE A 209 -11.51 0.19 -15.57
CA ILE A 209 -11.00 -1.16 -15.28
C ILE A 209 -9.91 -1.55 -16.27
N ARG A 210 -10.15 -1.32 -17.57
CA ARG A 210 -9.19 -1.67 -18.63
C ARG A 210 -7.92 -0.84 -18.56
N ASP A 211 -8.01 0.46 -18.33
CA ASP A 211 -6.85 1.36 -18.29
C ASP A 211 -5.96 0.99 -17.10
N PHE A 212 -6.55 0.71 -15.93
CA PHE A 212 -5.80 0.24 -14.76
C PHE A 212 -5.22 -1.17 -14.95
N ALA A 213 -6.00 -2.11 -15.50
CA ALA A 213 -5.50 -3.45 -15.79
C ALA A 213 -4.35 -3.42 -16.80
N HIS A 214 -4.45 -2.56 -17.82
CA HIS A 214 -3.40 -2.38 -18.81
C HIS A 214 -2.11 -1.87 -18.18
N VAL A 215 -2.16 -0.79 -17.39
CA VAL A 215 -1.00 -0.25 -16.68
C VAL A 215 -0.37 -1.31 -15.78
N THR A 216 -1.17 -2.05 -15.02
CA THR A 216 -0.70 -3.12 -14.15
C THR A 216 0.03 -4.21 -14.94
N LEU A 217 -0.54 -4.66 -16.06
CA LEU A 217 0.08 -5.66 -16.95
C LEU A 217 1.38 -5.17 -17.59
N GLN A 218 1.50 -3.88 -17.90
CA GLN A 218 2.76 -3.31 -18.39
C GLN A 218 3.86 -3.45 -17.34
N HIS A 219 3.58 -3.10 -16.09
CA HIS A 219 4.53 -3.25 -14.97
C HIS A 219 4.89 -4.72 -14.69
N ILE A 220 3.93 -5.63 -14.77
CA ILE A 220 4.19 -7.08 -14.60
C ILE A 220 5.12 -7.60 -15.71
N LYS A 221 4.98 -7.10 -16.95
CA LYS A 221 5.83 -7.53 -18.07
C LYS A 221 7.24 -6.98 -18.02
N THR A 222 7.42 -5.75 -17.54
CA THR A 222 8.71 -5.05 -17.56
C THR A 222 9.62 -5.42 -16.39
N LYS A 223 9.07 -5.98 -15.30
CA LYS A 223 9.85 -6.40 -14.14
C LYS A 223 10.02 -7.93 -14.10
N PRO A 224 11.27 -8.46 -14.13
CA PRO A 224 11.49 -9.87 -13.87
C PRO A 224 11.08 -10.21 -12.42
N ARG A 225 10.59 -11.44 -12.21
CA ARG A 225 10.15 -11.91 -10.88
C ARG A 225 11.26 -11.65 -9.84
N PRO A 226 10.94 -11.10 -8.66
CA PRO A 226 11.83 -11.27 -7.52
C PRO A 226 11.90 -12.77 -7.21
N LEU A 227 13.14 -13.28 -7.12
CA LEU A 227 13.47 -14.65 -6.72
C LEU A 227 12.93 -14.98 -5.33
#